data_AF-A0A178LWQ5-F1
#
_entry.id   AF-A0A178LWQ5-F1
#
_cell.length_a   1.000
_cell.length_b   1.000
_cell.length_c   1.000
_cell.angle_alpha   90.00
_cell.angle_beta   90.00
_cell.angle_gamma   90.00
#
_symmetry.space_group_name_H-M   'P 1'
#
loop_
_entity.id
_entity.type
_entity.pdbx_description
1 polymer ?
#
loop_
_entity_poly.entity_id
_entity_poly.type
_entity_poly.pdbx_seq_one_letter_code
_entity_poly.pdbx_strand_id
1 'polypeptide(L)'
;MTAHPPDPDPRDTTGLSEGGSVEPGDTPPDSGSLSASANQDPPPARRFTPVSIAGMVGVGIAFVLFLTVAVIYGLQVFGLMDRW
;
A
#
# COMPACT_ATOMS: atom_id res chain seq x y z
N MET A 1 43.89 -19.13 -43.28
CA MET A 1 42.80 -18.34 -42.69
C MET A 1 43.28 -17.84 -41.33
N THR A 2 43.72 -16.58 -41.23
CA THR A 2 44.09 -15.97 -39.94
C THR A 2 43.07 -14.87 -39.66
N ALA A 3 42.07 -15.20 -38.85
CA ALA A 3 41.01 -14.27 -38.45
C ALA A 3 41.61 -13.22 -37.50
N HIS A 4 41.51 -11.95 -37.89
CA HIS A 4 41.80 -10.82 -37.02
C HIS A 4 40.68 -10.75 -35.96
N PRO A 5 40.97 -10.62 -34.65
CA PRO A 5 39.93 -10.48 -33.64
C PRO A 5 39.12 -9.20 -33.94
N PRO A 6 37.77 -9.25 -33.98
CA PRO A 6 36.96 -8.07 -34.16
C PRO A 6 36.78 -7.43 -32.79
N ASP A 7 37.85 -6.89 -32.21
CA ASP A 7 37.71 -6.03 -31.04
C ASP A 7 37.86 -4.57 -31.52
N PRO A 8 36.75 -3.89 -31.82
CA PRO A 8 36.80 -2.52 -32.32
C PRO A 8 37.30 -1.58 -31.20
N ASP A 9 38.14 -0.60 -31.55
CA ASP A 9 38.74 0.35 -30.58
C ASP A 9 37.61 1.01 -29.75
N PRO A 10 37.70 1.04 -28.40
CA PRO A 10 36.72 1.73 -27.55
C PRO A 10 36.49 3.20 -27.93
N ARG A 11 37.47 3.85 -28.56
CA ARG A 11 37.34 5.21 -29.11
C ARG A 11 36.36 5.31 -30.27
N ASP A 12 36.18 4.23 -31.03
CA ASP A 12 35.36 4.19 -32.24
C ASP A 12 34.00 3.48 -32.04
N THR A 13 33.76 2.93 -30.85
CA THR A 13 32.54 2.14 -30.53
C THR A 13 31.62 2.79 -29.52
N THR A 14 32.07 3.87 -28.90
CA THR A 14 31.30 4.59 -27.90
C THR A 14 30.33 5.52 -28.65
N GLY A 15 29.01 5.32 -28.50
CA GLY A 15 27.96 6.21 -29.04
C GLY A 15 27.91 7.61 -28.40
N LEU A 16 29.03 8.07 -27.84
CA LEU A 16 29.19 9.37 -27.22
C LEU A 16 29.79 10.31 -28.27
N SER A 17 29.19 11.48 -28.45
CA SER A 17 29.83 12.52 -29.26
C SER A 17 31.13 12.99 -28.60
N GLU A 18 32.02 13.57 -29.41
CA GLU A 18 33.28 14.15 -28.94
C GLU A 18 32.99 15.23 -27.87
N GLY A 19 33.17 14.88 -26.60
CA GLY A 19 32.68 15.67 -25.44
C GLY A 19 32.01 14.84 -24.35
N GLY A 20 31.72 13.56 -24.60
CA GLY A 20 31.19 12.63 -23.60
C GLY A 20 29.67 12.71 -23.41
N SER A 21 28.97 13.38 -24.32
CA SER A 21 27.51 13.46 -24.32
C SER A 21 26.89 12.38 -25.22
N VAL A 22 25.77 11.81 -24.80
CA VAL A 22 24.93 10.91 -25.61
C VAL A 22 23.71 11.67 -26.12
N GLU A 23 23.12 11.23 -27.24
CA GLU A 23 21.94 11.89 -27.79
C GLU A 23 20.74 11.75 -26.80
N PRO A 24 19.90 12.78 -26.64
CA PRO A 24 18.70 12.67 -25.80
C PRO A 24 17.81 11.51 -26.25
N GLY A 25 17.79 10.43 -25.46
CA GLY A 25 17.13 9.17 -25.80
C GLY A 25 18.01 7.93 -25.64
N ASP A 26 19.34 8.08 -25.69
CA ASP A 26 20.31 6.98 -25.53
C ASP A 26 20.58 6.61 -24.07
N THR A 27 20.31 7.53 -23.14
CA THR A 27 20.20 7.19 -21.71
C THR A 27 18.74 6.83 -21.43
N PRO A 28 18.43 5.59 -20.99
CA PRO A 28 17.10 5.26 -20.52
C PRO A 28 16.63 6.28 -19.48
N PRO A 29 15.33 6.66 -19.45
CA PRO A 29 14.83 7.55 -18.41
C PRO A 29 15.19 6.98 -17.04
N ASP A 30 15.47 7.87 -16.10
CA ASP A 30 15.87 7.48 -14.75
C ASP A 30 14.90 6.42 -14.20
N SER A 31 15.45 5.27 -13.82
CA SER A 31 14.68 4.07 -13.41
C SER A 31 13.77 4.29 -12.19
N GLY A 32 13.81 5.49 -11.60
CA GLY A 32 12.88 5.97 -10.58
C GLY A 32 11.57 6.56 -11.12
N SER A 33 11.31 6.55 -12.44
CA SER A 33 10.03 7.01 -12.99
C SER A 33 8.91 6.01 -12.72
N LEU A 34 8.33 6.08 -11.52
CA LEU A 34 7.00 5.56 -11.27
C LEU A 34 6.01 6.52 -11.95
N SER A 35 5.78 6.33 -13.25
CA SER A 35 4.66 6.99 -13.91
C SER A 35 3.38 6.51 -13.22
N ALA A 36 2.79 7.38 -12.41
CA ALA A 36 1.45 7.15 -11.89
C ALA A 36 0.55 6.90 -13.09
N SER A 37 -0.15 5.76 -13.10
CA SER A 37 -1.10 5.40 -14.15
C SER A 37 -1.98 6.62 -14.47
N ALA A 38 -2.01 7.05 -15.73
CA ALA A 38 -2.86 8.15 -16.18
C ALA A 38 -4.35 7.85 -15.98
N ASN A 39 -4.70 6.58 -15.71
CA ASN A 39 -6.03 6.19 -15.30
C ASN A 39 -6.21 6.43 -13.80
N GLN A 40 -7.08 7.38 -13.49
CA GLN A 40 -7.60 7.58 -12.15
C GLN A 40 -8.37 6.33 -11.72
N ASP A 41 -7.99 5.73 -10.58
CA ASP A 41 -8.71 4.58 -10.04
C ASP A 41 -10.19 4.95 -9.81
N PRO A 42 -11.14 4.08 -10.21
CA PRO A 42 -12.54 4.33 -9.99
C PRO A 42 -12.81 4.47 -8.49
N PRO A 43 -13.67 5.43 -8.08
CA PRO A 43 -13.96 5.62 -6.66
C PRO A 43 -14.56 4.33 -6.09
N PRO A 44 -14.25 4.01 -4.81
CA PRO A 44 -14.74 2.79 -4.20
C PRO A 44 -16.27 2.72 -4.27
N ALA A 45 -16.79 1.70 -4.95
CA ALA A 45 -18.21 1.57 -5.26
C ALA A 45 -19.11 1.48 -4.03
N ARG A 46 -18.55 1.12 -2.86
CA ARG A 46 -19.30 1.03 -1.61
C ARG A 46 -18.45 1.39 -0.41
N ARG A 47 -18.90 2.41 0.32
CA ARG A 47 -18.36 2.84 1.61
C ARG A 47 -18.47 1.78 2.73
N PHE A 48 -19.39 0.83 2.59
CA PHE A 48 -19.60 -0.24 3.57
C PHE A 48 -19.41 -1.60 2.90
N THR A 49 -18.32 -2.27 3.25
CA THR A 49 -18.08 -3.68 2.92
C THR A 49 -18.85 -4.57 3.89
N PRO A 50 -19.24 -5.80 3.51
CA PRO A 50 -19.88 -6.74 4.43
C PRO A 50 -19.08 -6.97 5.72
N VAL A 51 -17.75 -6.96 5.60
CA VAL A 51 -16.81 -7.05 6.73
C VAL A 51 -16.97 -5.87 7.69
N SER A 52 -17.08 -4.64 7.17
CA SER A 52 -17.28 -3.46 8.03
C SER A 52 -18.60 -3.51 8.81
N ILE A 53 -19.66 -4.04 8.18
CA ILE A 53 -20.97 -4.22 8.82
C ILE A 53 -20.88 -5.29 9.92
N ALA A 54 -20.27 -6.44 9.62
CA ALA A 54 -20.06 -7.50 10.59
C ALA A 54 -19.24 -7.02 11.80
N GLY A 55 -18.18 -6.24 11.56
CA GLY A 55 -17.38 -5.62 12.61
C GLY A 55 -18.20 -4.67 13.50
N MET A 56 -19.01 -3.79 12.89
CA MET A 56 -19.88 -2.86 13.62
C MET A 56 -20.89 -3.61 14.52
N VAL A 57 -21.51 -4.67 14.00
CA VAL A 57 -22.44 -5.52 14.76
C VAL A 57 -21.72 -6.21 15.91
N GLY A 58 -20.52 -6.77 15.66
CA GLY A 58 -19.72 -7.42 16.69
C GLY A 58 -19.35 -6.48 17.84
N VAL A 59 -18.90 -5.27 17.52
CA VAL A 59 -18.61 -4.21 18.52
C VAL A 59 -19.88 -3.83 19.29
N GLY A 60 -21.02 -3.70 18.60
CA GLY A 60 -22.30 -3.40 19.24
C GLY A 60 -22.72 -4.47 20.26
N ILE A 61 -22.59 -5.75 19.92
CA ILE A 61 -22.89 -6.87 20.83
C ILE A 61 -21.95 -6.86 22.04
N ALA A 62 -20.65 -6.70 21.81
CA ALA A 62 -19.66 -6.64 22.88
C ALA A 62 -19.92 -5.46 23.84
N PHE A 63 -20.32 -4.31 23.30
CA PHE A 63 -20.65 -3.14 24.09
C PHE A 63 -21.90 -3.35 24.96
N VAL A 64 -22.95 -3.96 24.40
CA VAL A 64 -24.17 -4.31 25.17
C VAL A 64 -23.83 -5.28 26.30
N LEU A 65 -23.08 -6.35 26.02
CA LEU A 65 -22.63 -7.31 27.02
C LEU A 65 -21.83 -6.63 28.14
N PHE A 66 -20.90 -5.75 27.77
CA PHE A 66 -20.11 -4.98 28.73
C PHE A 66 -21.01 -4.13 29.64
N LEU A 67 -21.96 -3.39 29.07
CA LEU A 67 -22.90 -2.58 29.86
C LEU A 67 -23.77 -3.44 30.78
N THR A 68 -24.25 -4.60 30.30
CA THR A 68 -25.02 -5.53 31.13
C THR A 68 -24.23 -5.96 32.36
N VAL A 69 -22.99 -6.40 32.18
CA VAL A 69 -22.12 -6.82 33.30
C VAL A 69 -21.82 -5.65 34.22
N ALA A 70 -21.48 -4.48 33.67
CA ALA A 70 -21.17 -3.29 34.46
C ALA A 70 -22.35 -2.84 35.31
N VAL A 71 -23.58 -2.87 34.77
CA VAL A 71 -24.79 -2.51 35.51
C VAL A 71 -25.08 -3.53 36.61
N ILE A 72 -25.05 -4.83 36.30
CA ILE A 72 -25.28 -5.89 37.31
C ILE A 72 -24.28 -5.77 38.45
N TYR A 73 -23.00 -5.66 38.11
CA TYR A 73 -21.93 -5.54 39.09
C TYR A 73 -22.07 -4.25 39.91
N GLY A 74 -22.40 -3.13 39.27
CA GLY A 74 -22.69 -1.88 39.96
C GLY A 74 -23.83 -2.03 40.96
N LEU A 75 -24.97 -2.58 40.53
CA LEU A 75 -26.13 -2.83 41.40
C LEU A 75 -25.79 -3.74 42.59
N GLN A 76 -24.92 -4.74 42.39
CA GLN A 76 -24.43 -5.59 43.46
C GLN A 76 -23.51 -4.83 44.43
N VAL A 77 -22.54 -4.07 43.93
CA VAL A 77 -21.61 -3.28 44.76
C VAL A 77 -22.34 -2.22 45.59
N PHE A 78 -23.39 -1.62 45.04
CA PHE A 78 -24.22 -0.64 45.76
C PHE A 78 -25.23 -1.29 46.73
N GLY A 79 -25.20 -2.62 46.91
CA GLY A 79 -26.09 -3.34 47.83
C GLY A 79 -27.57 -3.26 47.44
N LEU A 80 -27.88 -2.87 46.20
CA LEU A 80 -29.25 -2.85 45.68
C LEU A 80 -29.77 -4.26 45.41
N MET A 81 -28.88 -5.22 45.17
CA MET A 81 -29.22 -6.62 44.87
C MET A 81 -29.02 -7.60 46.03
N ASP A 82 -28.38 -7.20 47.14
CA ASP A 82 -28.07 -8.08 48.30
C ASP A 82 -29.30 -8.47 49.16
N ARG A 83 -30.51 -8.10 48.72
CA ARG A 83 -31.76 -8.14 49.51
C ARG A 83 -32.84 -9.07 48.94
N TRP A 84 -32.46 -9.97 48.02
CA TRP A 84 -33.26 -11.07 47.50
C TRP A 84 -32.47 -12.37 47.61
#